data_AF-X1LA14-F1
#
_entry.id   AF-X1LA14-F1
#
_cell.length_a   1.000
_cell.length_b   1.000
_cell.length_c   1.000
_cell.angle_alpha   90.00
_cell.angle_beta   90.00
_cell.angle_gamma   90.00
#
_symmetry.space_group_name_H-M   'P 1'
#
loop_
_entity.id
_entity.type
_entity.pdbx_description
1 polymer ?
#
loop_
_entity_poly.entity_id
_entity_poly.type
_entity_poly.pdbx_seq_one_letter_code
_entity_poly.pdbx_strand_id
1 'polypeptide(L)'
;MEIGLCLFVIAAIIAGLAAANKRAAITDFAVFVAPVLCAVLLVQILDSPSKIKLLLAVIAAFGVVSAYQCAEQFFVGNQITIDQYEQAPRTMLEPLGIEAGTLQQFLFEHRLYTRGVRGFFTTGNSAGSFAMLAFFAAAALFLEKFKNRKSDPSGPLHLITCGIAVAVVLFGLAITRSKGAIVASLIAAAMFIIYLLFGN
;
A
#
# COMPACT_ATOMS: atom_id res chain seq x y z
N MET A 1 23.16 -4.32 10.91
CA MET A 1 22.25 -3.16 10.72
C MET A 1 22.74 -1.88 11.41
N GLU A 2 23.51 -1.97 12.51
CA GLU A 2 23.81 -0.82 13.38
C GLU A 2 24.77 0.23 12.79
N ILE A 3 25.82 -0.19 12.08
CA ILE A 3 26.81 0.74 11.49
C ILE A 3 26.21 1.56 10.35
N GLY A 4 25.40 0.93 9.49
CA GLY A 4 24.74 1.61 8.36
C GLY A 4 23.72 2.64 8.82
N LEU A 5 22.94 2.33 9.86
CA LEU A 5 22.00 3.29 10.44
C LEU A 5 22.74 4.48 11.07
N CYS A 6 23.82 4.23 11.83
CA CYS A 6 24.60 5.31 12.43
C CYS A 6 25.21 6.23 11.37
N LEU A 7 25.80 5.66 10.32
CA LEU A 7 26.32 6.44 9.19
C LEU A 7 25.23 7.25 8.50
N PHE A 8 24.04 6.67 8.31
CA PHE A 8 22.90 7.37 7.71
C PHE A 8 22.41 8.54 8.57
N VAL A 9 22.29 8.34 9.89
CA VAL A 9 21.88 9.39 10.82
C VAL A 9 22.90 10.52 10.85
N ILE A 10 24.20 10.20 10.92
CA ILE A 10 25.27 11.21 10.90
C ILE A 10 25.25 12.00 9.57
N ALA A 11 25.17 11.31 8.44
CA ALA A 11 25.11 11.95 7.12
C ALA A 11 23.88 12.86 6.99
N ALA A 12 22.73 12.44 7.53
CA ALA A 12 21.53 13.25 7.47
C ALA A 12 21.54 14.46 8.42
N ILE A 13 22.20 14.37 9.59
CA ILE A 13 22.43 15.53 10.47
C ILE A 13 23.33 16.55 9.75
N ILE A 14 24.42 16.09 9.12
CA ILE A 14 25.32 16.95 8.35
C ILE A 14 24.57 17.60 7.18
N ALA A 15 23.77 16.83 6.44
CA ALA A 15 22.97 17.34 5.33
C ALA A 15 21.91 18.35 5.81
N GLY A 16 21.26 18.11 6.94
CA GLY A 16 20.28 19.03 7.53
C GLY A 16 20.88 20.37 7.98
N LEU A 17 22.13 20.35 8.48
CA LEU A 17 22.86 21.56 8.86
C LEU A 17 23.37 22.35 7.64
N ALA A 18 23.77 21.65 6.57
CA ALA A 18 24.30 22.23 5.35
C ALA A 18 23.21 22.65 4.33
N ALA A 19 21.96 22.20 4.50
CA ALA A 19 20.89 22.44 3.53
C ALA A 19 20.40 23.88 3.52
N ALA A 20 20.34 24.48 2.33
CA ALA A 20 19.75 25.80 2.11
C ALA A 20 18.26 25.86 2.46
N ASN A 21 17.53 24.75 2.29
CA ASN A 21 16.14 24.60 2.69
C ASN A 21 16.00 23.59 3.84
N LYS A 22 16.12 24.10 5.07
CA LYS A 22 16.07 23.29 6.30
C LYS A 22 14.78 22.48 6.44
N ARG A 23 13.64 23.01 5.97
CA ARG A 23 12.34 22.30 6.04
C ARG A 23 12.35 21.05 5.16
N ALA A 24 12.86 21.17 3.93
CA ALA A 24 12.96 20.04 3.02
C ALA A 24 13.89 18.97 3.60
N ALA A 25 15.07 19.37 4.09
CA ALA A 25 16.03 18.44 4.68
C ALA A 25 15.50 17.70 5.92
N ILE A 26 14.77 18.39 6.81
CA ILE A 26 14.12 17.74 7.96
C ILE A 26 13.04 16.76 7.51
N THR A 27 12.25 17.13 6.49
CA THR A 27 11.22 16.26 5.93
C THR A 27 11.84 14.99 5.36
N ASP A 28 12.88 15.13 4.54
CA ASP A 28 13.56 14.01 3.91
C ASP A 28 14.20 13.09 4.96
N PHE A 29 14.85 13.67 5.98
CA PHE A 29 15.39 12.91 7.10
C PHE A 29 14.32 12.08 7.80
N ALA A 30 13.17 12.69 8.13
CA ALA A 30 12.07 12.00 8.78
C ALA A 30 11.50 10.88 7.88
N VAL A 31 11.36 11.13 6.57
CA VAL A 31 10.85 10.14 5.61
C VAL A 31 11.75 8.90 5.54
N PHE A 32 13.06 9.03 5.68
CA PHE A 32 13.98 7.89 5.65
C PHE A 32 14.17 7.21 7.01
N VAL A 33 14.25 7.96 8.10
CA VAL A 33 14.54 7.39 9.44
C VAL A 33 13.29 6.84 10.12
N ALA A 34 12.14 7.51 9.98
CA ALA A 34 10.93 7.10 10.70
C ALA A 34 10.49 5.65 10.36
N PRO A 35 10.50 5.18 9.10
CA PRO A 35 10.13 3.79 8.80
C PRO A 35 11.04 2.77 9.50
N VAL A 36 12.34 3.06 9.63
CA VAL A 36 13.30 2.16 10.26
C VAL A 36 13.07 2.10 11.77
N LEU A 37 12.89 3.25 12.42
CA LEU A 37 12.57 3.31 13.85
C LEU A 37 11.22 2.65 14.15
N CYS A 38 10.21 2.88 13.31
CA CYS A 38 8.92 2.20 13.40
C CYS A 38 9.07 0.69 13.26
N ALA A 39 9.92 0.19 12.36
CA ALA A 39 10.17 -1.24 12.22
C ALA A 39 10.81 -1.83 13.49
N VAL A 40 11.79 -1.14 14.08
CA VAL A 40 12.41 -1.56 15.36
C VAL A 40 11.37 -1.61 16.48
N LEU A 41 10.55 -0.57 16.61
CA LEU A 41 9.46 -0.53 17.60
C LEU A 41 8.43 -1.63 17.35
N LEU A 42 8.10 -1.92 16.10
CA LEU A 42 7.15 -2.98 15.74
C LEU A 42 7.65 -4.35 16.20
N VAL A 43 8.95 -4.65 16.03
CA VAL A 43 9.55 -5.90 16.52
C VAL A 43 9.50 -5.98 18.05
N GLN A 44 9.69 -4.87 18.74
CA GLN A 44 9.61 -4.83 20.22
C GLN A 44 8.16 -4.99 20.73
N ILE A 45 7.19 -4.44 20.03
CA ILE A 45 5.76 -4.53 20.42
C ILE A 45 5.21 -5.93 20.14
N LEU A 46 5.60 -6.54 19.02
CA LEU A 46 5.15 -7.86 18.55
C LEU A 46 5.89 -9.03 19.24
N ASP A 47 5.94 -9.01 20.56
CA ASP A 47 6.64 -10.00 21.40
C ASP A 47 5.97 -11.39 21.49
N SER A 48 4.75 -11.54 20.96
CA SER A 48 3.94 -12.73 21.17
C SER A 48 3.13 -13.12 19.93
N PRO A 49 2.89 -14.43 19.70
CA PRO A 49 2.14 -14.92 18.53
C PRO A 49 0.74 -14.29 18.41
N SER A 50 0.06 -14.04 19.53
CA SER A 50 -1.26 -13.42 19.55
C SER A 50 -1.23 -11.97 19.04
N LYS A 51 -0.21 -11.19 19.40
CA LYS A 51 -0.05 -9.81 18.91
C LYS A 51 0.25 -9.78 17.41
N ILE A 52 1.09 -10.70 16.94
CA ILE A 52 1.38 -10.84 15.50
C ILE A 52 0.09 -11.17 14.73
N LYS A 53 -0.68 -12.16 15.19
CA LYS A 53 -1.97 -12.51 14.57
C LYS A 53 -2.96 -11.36 14.56
N LEU A 54 -3.04 -10.62 15.67
CA LEU A 54 -3.90 -9.43 15.75
C LEU A 54 -3.49 -8.39 14.71
N LEU A 55 -2.20 -8.07 14.60
CA LEU A 55 -1.71 -7.13 13.60
C LEU A 55 -2.01 -7.61 12.17
N LEU A 56 -1.77 -8.88 11.86
CA LEU A 56 -2.10 -9.45 10.56
C LEU A 56 -3.60 -9.36 10.27
N ALA A 57 -4.45 -9.60 11.27
CA ALA A 57 -5.90 -9.50 11.13
C ALA A 57 -6.34 -8.06 10.87
N VAL A 58 -5.74 -7.09 11.56
CA VAL A 58 -5.96 -5.66 11.32
C VAL A 58 -5.54 -5.30 9.89
N ILE A 59 -4.32 -5.66 9.46
CA ILE A 59 -3.83 -5.40 8.11
C ILE A 59 -4.77 -6.01 7.05
N ALA A 60 -5.20 -7.26 7.25
CA ALA A 60 -6.15 -7.92 6.34
C ALA A 60 -7.51 -7.21 6.29
N ALA A 61 -8.05 -6.78 7.44
CA ALA A 61 -9.31 -6.04 7.52
C ALA A 61 -9.21 -4.69 6.79
N PHE A 62 -8.13 -3.94 7.00
CA PHE A 62 -7.86 -2.71 6.24
C PHE A 62 -7.71 -2.99 4.73
N GLY A 63 -7.11 -4.12 4.36
CA GLY A 63 -7.05 -4.58 2.98
C GLY A 63 -8.44 -4.76 2.36
N VAL A 64 -9.37 -5.40 3.06
CA VAL A 64 -10.75 -5.60 2.61
C VAL A 64 -11.47 -4.26 2.43
N VAL A 65 -11.37 -3.37 3.42
CA VAL A 65 -11.98 -2.02 3.35
C VAL A 65 -11.38 -1.20 2.21
N SER A 66 -10.06 -1.26 2.01
CA SER A 66 -9.40 -0.60 0.89
C SER A 66 -9.81 -1.19 -0.45
N ALA A 67 -10.00 -2.50 -0.56
CA ALA A 67 -10.46 -3.16 -1.78
C ALA A 67 -11.88 -2.73 -2.15
N TYR A 68 -12.77 -2.58 -1.15
CA TYR A 68 -14.10 -2.02 -1.35
C TYR A 68 -14.03 -0.59 -1.92
N GLN A 69 -13.22 0.29 -1.31
CA GLN A 69 -13.06 1.66 -1.81
C GLN A 69 -12.46 1.71 -3.22
N CYS A 70 -11.51 0.80 -3.53
CA CYS A 70 -10.98 0.66 -4.87
C CYS A 70 -12.07 0.24 -5.86
N ALA A 71 -12.99 -0.65 -5.47
CA ALA A 71 -14.10 -1.09 -6.31
C ALA A 71 -15.10 0.06 -6.55
N GLU A 72 -15.49 0.78 -5.50
CA GLU A 72 -16.38 1.95 -5.60
C GLU A 72 -15.78 3.01 -6.54
N GLN A 73 -14.50 3.33 -6.37
CA GLN A 73 -13.79 4.24 -7.25
C GLN A 73 -13.74 3.73 -8.70
N PHE A 74 -13.50 2.43 -8.91
CA PHE A 74 -13.39 1.84 -10.24
C PHE A 74 -14.73 1.82 -11.00
N PHE A 75 -15.81 1.40 -10.34
CA PHE A 75 -17.11 1.21 -10.99
C PHE A 75 -17.93 2.49 -11.09
N VAL A 76 -17.75 3.42 -10.14
CA VAL A 76 -18.63 4.60 -10.01
C VAL A 76 -17.81 5.89 -9.97
N GLY A 77 -16.93 6.04 -8.97
CA GLY A 77 -16.30 7.33 -8.65
C GLY A 77 -15.52 7.95 -9.81
N ASN A 78 -14.78 7.15 -10.58
CA ASN A 78 -14.00 7.65 -11.72
C ASN A 78 -14.88 8.24 -12.83
N GLN A 79 -16.03 7.62 -13.12
CA GLN A 79 -16.93 8.12 -14.16
C GLN A 79 -17.62 9.41 -13.70
N ILE A 80 -18.12 9.45 -12.45
CA ILE A 80 -18.72 10.66 -11.88
C ILE A 80 -17.74 11.83 -11.92
N THR A 81 -16.46 11.60 -11.60
CA THR A 81 -15.44 12.66 -11.63
C THR A 81 -15.22 13.18 -13.05
N ILE A 82 -15.23 12.30 -14.06
CA ILE A 82 -15.12 12.69 -15.47
C ILE A 82 -16.35 13.50 -15.88
N ASP A 83 -17.55 13.03 -15.56
CA ASP A 83 -18.80 13.72 -15.93
C ASP A 83 -18.87 15.12 -15.31
N GLN A 84 -18.45 15.26 -14.04
CA GLN A 84 -18.38 16.55 -13.37
C GLN A 84 -17.35 17.48 -14.01
N TYR A 85 -16.19 16.94 -14.41
CA TYR A 85 -15.18 17.71 -15.13
C TYR A 85 -15.72 18.19 -16.49
N GLU A 86 -16.39 17.33 -17.24
CA GLU A 86 -16.94 17.68 -18.57
C GLU A 86 -18.08 18.69 -18.49
N GLN A 87 -18.90 18.65 -17.44
CA GLN A 87 -19.98 19.63 -17.22
C GLN A 87 -19.45 21.01 -16.83
N ALA A 88 -18.42 21.07 -16.00
CA ALA A 88 -17.89 22.33 -15.49
C ALA A 88 -16.38 22.26 -15.20
N PRO A 89 -15.50 22.30 -16.22
CA PRO A 89 -14.06 22.14 -16.03
C PRO A 89 -13.45 23.17 -15.07
N ARG A 90 -13.96 24.41 -15.13
CA ARG A 90 -13.46 25.53 -14.32
C ARG A 90 -13.59 25.29 -12.82
N THR A 91 -14.64 24.61 -12.37
CA THR A 91 -14.87 24.38 -10.93
C THR A 91 -13.85 23.41 -10.33
N MET A 92 -13.22 22.58 -11.15
CA MET A 92 -12.13 21.69 -10.72
C MET A 92 -10.75 22.30 -10.91
N LEU A 93 -10.54 23.08 -11.98
CA LEU A 93 -9.22 23.62 -12.33
C LEU A 93 -8.85 24.88 -11.53
N GLU A 94 -9.81 25.78 -11.29
CA GLU A 94 -9.57 27.07 -10.64
C GLU A 94 -9.07 26.94 -9.18
N PRO A 95 -9.64 26.05 -8.33
CA PRO A 95 -9.11 25.83 -6.97
C PRO A 95 -7.69 25.26 -6.95
N LEU A 96 -7.26 24.62 -8.05
CA LEU A 96 -5.92 24.07 -8.22
C LEU A 96 -4.95 25.09 -8.85
N GLY A 97 -5.43 26.28 -9.22
CA GLY A 97 -4.65 27.29 -9.92
C GLY A 97 -4.23 26.86 -11.34
N ILE A 98 -4.97 25.92 -11.96
CA ILE A 98 -4.65 25.41 -13.28
C ILE A 98 -5.39 26.23 -14.34
N GLU A 99 -4.63 26.91 -15.19
CA GLU A 99 -5.19 27.69 -16.30
C GLU A 99 -5.52 26.81 -17.51
N ALA A 100 -6.55 27.21 -18.26
CA ALA A 100 -6.98 26.51 -19.46
C ALA A 100 -5.94 26.64 -20.59
N GLY A 101 -5.74 25.58 -21.37
CA GLY A 101 -4.77 25.50 -22.47
C GLY A 101 -3.32 25.26 -22.02
N THR A 102 -3.08 25.02 -20.73
CA THR A 102 -1.73 24.79 -20.20
C THR A 102 -1.32 23.32 -20.19
N LEU A 103 -0.02 23.06 -20.10
CA LEU A 103 0.52 21.71 -19.84
C LEU A 103 -0.04 21.11 -18.54
N GLN A 104 -0.34 21.95 -17.55
CA GLN A 104 -0.90 21.50 -16.27
C GLN A 104 -2.32 20.95 -16.44
N GLN A 105 -3.15 21.59 -17.26
CA GLN A 105 -4.46 21.06 -17.63
C GLN A 105 -4.31 19.72 -18.36
N PHE A 106 -3.41 19.64 -19.35
CA PHE A 106 -3.17 18.39 -20.07
C PHE A 106 -2.77 17.24 -19.13
N LEU A 107 -1.87 17.48 -18.17
CA LEU A 107 -1.46 16.48 -17.18
C LEU A 107 -2.60 16.08 -16.24
N PHE A 108 -3.44 17.04 -15.84
CA PHE A 108 -4.62 16.79 -15.02
C PHE A 108 -5.62 15.92 -15.76
N GLU A 109 -6.00 16.31 -16.99
CA GLU A 109 -6.91 15.55 -17.85
C GLU A 109 -6.36 14.16 -18.14
N HIS A 110 -5.07 14.05 -18.46
CA HIS A 110 -4.46 12.75 -18.70
C HIS A 110 -4.60 11.84 -17.47
N ARG A 111 -4.42 12.35 -16.25
CA ARG A 111 -4.60 11.59 -15.02
C ARG A 111 -6.07 11.25 -14.76
N LEU A 112 -6.98 12.17 -15.04
CA LEU A 112 -8.43 12.00 -14.90
C LEU A 112 -8.93 10.89 -15.83
N TYR A 113 -8.61 10.97 -17.11
CA TYR A 113 -9.03 10.01 -18.13
C TYR A 113 -8.30 8.66 -18.06
N THR A 114 -7.13 8.60 -17.41
CA THR A 114 -6.46 7.33 -17.09
C THR A 114 -7.25 6.47 -16.09
N ARG A 115 -8.18 7.08 -15.32
CA ARG A 115 -9.06 6.37 -14.36
C ARG A 115 -8.29 5.52 -13.35
N GLY A 116 -7.16 6.02 -12.87
CA GLY A 116 -6.30 5.30 -11.93
C GLY A 116 -7.01 5.01 -10.60
N VAL A 117 -7.07 3.74 -10.21
CA VAL A 117 -7.68 3.30 -8.94
C VAL A 117 -6.65 3.40 -7.82
N ARG A 118 -7.00 4.15 -6.76
CA ARG A 118 -6.11 4.46 -5.62
C ARG A 118 -6.75 4.21 -4.26
N GLY A 119 -8.07 4.01 -4.19
CA GLY A 119 -8.78 3.80 -2.93
C GLY A 119 -8.56 4.99 -1.97
N PHE A 120 -8.16 4.70 -0.73
CA PHE A 120 -7.82 5.74 0.26
C PHE A 120 -6.42 6.36 0.08
N PHE A 121 -5.61 5.84 -0.85
CA PHE A 121 -4.23 6.29 -1.03
C PHE A 121 -4.12 7.41 -2.07
N THR A 122 -2.98 8.12 -2.04
CA THR A 122 -2.69 9.20 -2.99
C THR A 122 -2.40 8.69 -4.41
N THR A 123 -1.90 7.46 -4.54
CA THR A 123 -1.52 6.85 -5.82
C THR A 123 -1.93 5.37 -5.90
N GLY A 124 -2.16 4.88 -7.12
CA GLY A 124 -2.42 3.46 -7.36
C GLY A 124 -1.23 2.55 -7.00
N ASN A 125 0.00 3.08 -7.00
CA ASN A 125 1.17 2.34 -6.54
C ASN A 125 1.13 2.09 -5.03
N SER A 126 0.83 3.12 -4.23
CA SER A 126 0.67 2.96 -2.78
C SER A 126 -0.47 1.99 -2.45
N ALA A 127 -1.60 2.09 -3.18
CA ALA A 127 -2.72 1.17 -3.03
C ALA A 127 -2.33 -0.28 -3.37
N GLY A 128 -1.62 -0.50 -4.47
CA GLY A 128 -1.14 -1.83 -4.87
C GLY A 128 -0.14 -2.42 -3.89
N SER A 129 0.82 -1.62 -3.40
CA SER A 129 1.78 -2.06 -2.39
C SER A 129 1.10 -2.46 -1.08
N PHE A 130 0.11 -1.69 -0.62
CA PHE A 130 -0.65 -2.04 0.58
C PHE A 130 -1.52 -3.28 0.35
N ALA A 131 -2.19 -3.40 -0.80
CA ALA A 131 -3.00 -4.56 -1.15
C ALA A 131 -2.16 -5.85 -1.20
N MET A 132 -0.91 -5.78 -1.65
CA MET A 132 0.02 -6.91 -1.59
C MET A 132 0.36 -7.30 -0.15
N LEU A 133 0.68 -6.33 0.72
CA LEU A 133 0.93 -6.60 2.14
C LEU A 133 -0.30 -7.26 2.79
N ALA A 134 -1.49 -6.71 2.53
CA ALA A 134 -2.73 -7.25 3.03
C ALA A 134 -3.05 -8.65 2.50
N PHE A 135 -2.70 -8.94 1.24
CA PHE A 135 -2.87 -10.25 0.65
C PHE A 135 -2.05 -11.29 1.41
N PHE A 136 -0.77 -11.03 1.67
CA PHE A 136 0.07 -11.96 2.43
C PHE A 136 -0.38 -12.11 3.88
N ALA A 137 -0.84 -11.02 4.51
CA ALA A 137 -1.40 -11.10 5.86
C ALA A 137 -2.66 -11.98 5.92
N ALA A 138 -3.59 -11.77 4.98
CA ALA A 138 -4.82 -12.57 4.87
C ALA A 138 -4.51 -14.04 4.52
N ALA A 139 -3.57 -14.28 3.60
CA ALA A 139 -3.15 -15.62 3.20
C ALA A 139 -2.48 -16.37 4.36
N ALA A 140 -1.64 -15.71 5.17
CA ALA A 140 -1.02 -16.31 6.34
C ALA A 140 -2.07 -16.77 7.36
N LEU A 141 -3.05 -15.91 7.67
CA LEU A 141 -4.15 -16.25 8.57
C LEU A 141 -5.02 -17.40 8.03
N PHE A 142 -5.30 -17.39 6.72
CA PHE A 142 -6.04 -18.45 6.06
C PHE A 142 -5.29 -19.80 6.11
N LEU A 143 -4.00 -19.81 5.77
CA LEU A 143 -3.17 -21.01 5.75
C LEU A 143 -3.00 -21.61 7.16
N GLU A 144 -2.80 -20.77 8.18
CA GLU A 144 -2.74 -21.23 9.56
C GLU A 144 -4.06 -21.90 9.96
N LYS A 145 -5.19 -21.28 9.65
CA LYS A 145 -6.51 -21.83 9.95
C LYS A 145 -6.79 -23.13 9.20
N PHE A 146 -6.40 -23.17 7.92
CA PHE A 146 -6.55 -24.35 7.09
C PHE A 146 -5.74 -25.54 7.64
N LYS A 147 -4.50 -25.29 8.08
CA LYS A 147 -3.64 -26.32 8.68
C LYS A 147 -4.23 -26.86 9.99
N ASN A 148 -4.81 -25.99 10.81
CA ASN A 148 -5.35 -26.34 12.12
C ASN A 148 -6.84 -26.74 12.10
N ARG A 149 -7.46 -26.87 10.92
CA ARG A 149 -8.92 -27.09 10.75
C ARG A 149 -9.51 -28.29 11.51
N LYS A 150 -8.69 -29.32 11.79
CA LYS A 150 -9.14 -30.53 12.51
C LYS A 150 -9.16 -30.37 14.03
N SER A 151 -8.40 -29.40 14.54
CA SER A 151 -8.17 -29.17 15.98
C SER A 151 -8.83 -27.90 16.48
N ASP A 152 -9.43 -27.12 15.59
CA ASP A 152 -9.95 -25.79 15.89
C ASP A 152 -11.48 -25.82 16.13
N PRO A 153 -11.96 -25.40 17.32
CA PRO A 153 -13.38 -25.43 17.66
C PRO A 153 -14.22 -24.36 16.93
N SER A 154 -13.59 -23.38 16.28
CA SER A 154 -14.30 -22.23 15.66
C SER A 154 -15.03 -22.53 14.33
N GLY A 155 -15.06 -23.79 13.92
CA GLY A 155 -15.90 -24.28 12.82
C GLY A 155 -15.50 -23.78 11.41
N PRO A 156 -16.21 -24.25 10.37
CA PRO A 156 -15.88 -23.95 8.97
C PRO A 156 -16.11 -22.49 8.58
N LEU A 157 -16.98 -21.77 9.30
CA LEU A 157 -17.34 -20.38 9.00
C LEU A 157 -16.14 -19.43 9.07
N HIS A 158 -15.25 -19.63 10.05
CA HIS A 158 -14.07 -18.79 10.21
C HIS A 158 -13.05 -19.00 9.09
N LEU A 159 -12.98 -20.22 8.53
CA LEU A 159 -12.14 -20.52 7.38
C LEU A 159 -12.70 -19.88 6.10
N ILE A 160 -14.02 -19.95 5.91
CA ILE A 160 -14.71 -19.34 4.77
C ILE A 160 -14.52 -17.82 4.78
N THR A 161 -14.72 -17.16 5.93
CA THR A 161 -14.52 -15.70 6.05
C THR A 161 -13.08 -15.28 5.75
N CYS A 162 -12.07 -16.03 6.23
CA CYS A 162 -10.68 -15.78 5.85
C CYS A 162 -10.44 -15.97 4.34
N GLY A 163 -11.06 -16.98 3.73
CA GLY A 163 -10.98 -17.21 2.28
C GLY A 163 -11.60 -16.08 1.47
N ILE A 164 -12.77 -15.58 1.90
CA ILE A 164 -13.43 -14.41 1.29
C ILE A 164 -12.54 -13.17 1.42
N ALA A 165 -11.92 -12.93 2.58
CA ALA A 165 -11.03 -11.80 2.77
C ALA A 165 -9.84 -11.84 1.79
N VAL A 166 -9.20 -13.00 1.61
CA VAL A 166 -8.13 -13.19 0.62
C VAL A 166 -8.62 -12.86 -0.78
N ALA A 167 -9.78 -13.38 -1.19
CA ALA A 167 -10.35 -13.14 -2.51
C ALA A 167 -10.66 -11.66 -2.76
N VAL A 168 -11.24 -10.97 -1.78
CA VAL A 168 -11.56 -9.53 -1.86
C VAL A 168 -10.30 -8.69 -1.98
N VAL A 169 -9.26 -8.98 -1.17
CA VAL A 169 -7.99 -8.25 -1.25
C VAL A 169 -7.29 -8.49 -2.59
N LEU A 170 -7.31 -9.73 -3.09
CA LEU A 170 -6.74 -10.07 -4.39
C LEU A 170 -7.48 -9.35 -5.53
N PHE A 171 -8.81 -9.27 -5.45
CA PHE A 171 -9.61 -8.47 -6.37
C PHE A 171 -9.22 -6.99 -6.32
N GLY A 172 -9.11 -6.42 -5.12
CA GLY A 172 -8.64 -5.05 -4.90
C GLY A 172 -7.26 -4.79 -5.53
N LEU A 173 -6.32 -5.72 -5.36
CA LEU A 173 -5.01 -5.65 -5.99
C LEU A 173 -5.11 -5.65 -7.52
N ALA A 174 -5.92 -6.53 -8.11
CA ALA A 174 -6.08 -6.62 -9.55
C ALA A 174 -6.65 -5.33 -10.18
N ILE A 175 -7.67 -4.73 -9.54
CA ILE A 175 -8.30 -3.50 -10.06
C ILE A 175 -7.41 -2.26 -9.92
N THR A 176 -6.44 -2.26 -9.00
CA THR A 176 -5.47 -1.13 -8.91
C THR A 176 -4.60 -1.02 -10.15
N ARG A 177 -4.40 -2.12 -10.91
CA ARG A 177 -3.52 -2.20 -12.10
C ARG A 177 -2.13 -1.58 -11.87
N SER A 178 -1.61 -1.64 -10.65
CA SER A 178 -0.30 -1.07 -10.33
C SER A 178 0.81 -1.88 -11.01
N LYS A 179 1.42 -1.29 -12.05
CA LYS A 179 2.61 -1.86 -12.70
C LYS A 179 3.73 -2.12 -11.70
N GLY A 180 3.91 -1.21 -10.74
CA GLY A 180 4.91 -1.34 -9.68
C GLY A 180 4.66 -2.56 -8.80
N ALA A 181 3.43 -2.76 -8.32
CA ALA A 181 3.08 -3.92 -7.50
C ALA A 181 3.23 -5.24 -8.29
N ILE A 182 2.85 -5.26 -9.57
CA ILE A 182 2.98 -6.44 -10.43
C ILE A 182 4.47 -6.81 -10.63
N VAL A 183 5.30 -5.86 -11.02
CA VAL A 183 6.74 -6.10 -11.23
C VAL A 183 7.42 -6.52 -9.92
N ALA A 184 7.09 -5.86 -8.81
CA ALA A 184 7.58 -6.24 -7.49
C ALA A 184 7.18 -7.68 -7.11
N SER A 185 5.94 -8.09 -7.42
CA SER A 185 5.46 -9.47 -7.20
C SER A 185 6.32 -10.48 -7.95
N LEU A 186 6.60 -10.20 -9.23
CA LEU A 186 7.37 -11.08 -10.11
C LEU A 186 8.80 -11.22 -9.62
N ILE A 187 9.45 -10.11 -9.25
CA ILE A 187 10.80 -10.11 -8.70
C ILE A 187 10.82 -10.89 -7.37
N ALA A 188 9.87 -10.64 -6.47
CA ALA A 188 9.79 -11.34 -5.19
C ALA A 188 9.59 -12.86 -5.39
N ALA A 189 8.72 -13.27 -6.32
CA ALA A 189 8.51 -14.67 -6.65
C ALA A 189 9.79 -15.32 -7.22
N ALA A 190 10.49 -14.63 -8.12
CA ALA A 190 11.76 -15.12 -8.67
C ALA A 190 12.82 -15.29 -7.58
N MET A 191 13.00 -14.30 -6.70
CA MET A 191 13.93 -14.41 -5.57
C MET A 191 13.55 -15.54 -4.61
N PHE A 192 12.25 -15.72 -4.34
CA PHE A 192 11.77 -16.81 -3.49
C PHE A 192 12.05 -18.18 -4.11
N ILE A 193 11.85 -18.35 -5.42
CA ILE A 193 12.19 -19.59 -6.13
C ILE A 193 13.70 -19.85 -6.07
N ILE A 194 14.53 -18.84 -6.32
CA ILE A 194 16.00 -18.95 -6.22
C ILE A 194 16.39 -19.39 -4.79
N TYR A 195 15.81 -18.76 -3.77
CA TYR A 195 16.04 -19.14 -2.38
C TYR A 195 15.66 -20.60 -2.10
N LEU A 196 14.53 -21.09 -2.63
CA LEU A 196 14.14 -22.49 -2.47
C LEU A 196 15.06 -23.48 -3.20
N LEU A 197 15.63 -23.09 -4.34
CA LEU A 197 16.51 -23.95 -5.14
C LEU A 197 17.96 -24.00 -4.62
N PHE A 198 18.46 -22.90 -4.05
CA PHE A 198 19.88 -22.73 -3.70
C PHE A 198 20.14 -22.37 -2.24
N GLY A 199 19.12 -22.03 -1.46
CA GLY A 199 19.23 -21.63 -0.05
C GLY A 199 19.13 -22.80 0.93
N ASN A 200 19.19 -24.03 0.44
CA ASN A 200 19.17 -25.27 1.21
C ASN A 200 20.49 -26.02 1.04
#